data_AF-A0A1F9R7Q2-F1
#
_entry.id   AF-A0A1F9R7Q2-F1
#
_cell.length_a   1.000
_cell.length_b   1.000
_cell.length_c   1.000
_cell.angle_alpha   90.00
_cell.angle_beta   90.00
_cell.angle_gamma   90.00
#
_symmetry.space_group_name_H-M   'P 1'
#
loop_
_entity.id
_entity.type
_entity.pdbx_description
1 polymer ?
#
loop_
_entity_poly.entity_id
_entity_poly.type
_entity_poly.pdbx_seq_one_letter_code
_entity_poly.pdbx_strand_id
1 'polypeptide(L)'
;MNRLKPISVALSLGALFSALAASAQDHPLVPVYPGSKLNDRKAVAFDEFQFPAGKMWANKFTKELPLEGKIERLKYSNPPERSTLELLRNYETALKQAGFQILFSCSKEECGSGDTETQVGHYAPAYDTRFISAKLPRPEGDVYAAINISGYYHDTWITVVEVKPMDEAMSGRAAAASPRAQAPSPADEPPARSPERATPAASSSRGGGKQVVTGVVKGLGQFGIQAKAGSASEKADIIVEGEVETNPFQGNDARIKWARTTATITLRDGRTSKIFTQFNVTDRQGSGDYNEAVRRSQTEIGKKVAAQINSEIAAYFENQ
;
A
#
# COMPACT_ATOMS: atom_id res chain seq x y z
N MET A 1 -73.70 -47.50 -17.78
CA MET A 1 -73.27 -46.09 -17.95
C MET A 1 -72.39 -45.71 -16.77
N ASN A 2 -71.07 -45.84 -16.88
CA ASN A 2 -70.17 -45.61 -15.74
C ASN A 2 -69.58 -44.20 -15.84
N ARG A 3 -69.71 -43.40 -14.77
CA ARG A 3 -69.04 -42.09 -14.68
C ARG A 3 -67.67 -42.26 -14.03
N LEU A 4 -66.61 -42.04 -14.80
CA LEU A 4 -65.27 -41.84 -14.27
C LEU A 4 -65.22 -40.52 -13.47
N LYS A 5 -64.50 -40.52 -12.34
CA LYS A 5 -64.18 -39.29 -11.58
C LYS A 5 -62.82 -38.76 -12.04
N PRO A 6 -62.60 -37.43 -12.10
CA PRO A 6 -61.28 -36.87 -12.34
C PRO A 6 -60.35 -37.14 -11.16
N ILE A 7 -59.07 -37.39 -11.44
CA ILE A 7 -58.01 -37.48 -10.44
C ILE A 7 -57.26 -36.13 -10.44
N SER A 8 -57.22 -35.46 -9.30
CA SER A 8 -56.50 -34.19 -9.16
C SER A 8 -54.98 -34.40 -9.15
N VAL A 9 -54.24 -33.58 -9.89
CA VAL A 9 -52.78 -33.56 -9.86
C VAL A 9 -52.31 -32.85 -8.59
N ALA A 10 -51.40 -33.49 -7.84
CA ALA A 10 -50.68 -32.88 -6.72
C ALA A 10 -49.23 -32.63 -7.12
N LEU A 11 -48.89 -31.36 -7.42
CA LEU A 11 -47.54 -30.95 -7.83
C LEU A 11 -46.68 -30.68 -6.58
N SER A 12 -45.95 -31.68 -6.10
CA SER A 12 -45.15 -31.60 -4.87
C SER A 12 -43.83 -30.82 -5.08
N LEU A 13 -43.91 -29.49 -5.05
CA LEU A 13 -42.74 -28.60 -5.17
C LEU A 13 -42.15 -28.28 -3.78
N GLY A 14 -41.32 -29.18 -3.25
CA GLY A 14 -40.64 -29.01 -1.96
C GLY A 14 -39.18 -28.57 -2.11
N ALA A 15 -38.90 -27.27 -2.01
CA ALA A 15 -37.54 -26.75 -2.13
C ALA A 15 -36.73 -26.95 -0.83
N LEU A 16 -35.68 -27.78 -0.88
CA LEU A 16 -34.69 -27.95 0.18
C LEU A 16 -33.71 -26.76 0.22
N PHE A 17 -34.20 -25.60 0.64
CA PHE A 17 -33.33 -24.51 1.10
C PHE A 17 -32.84 -24.82 2.52
N SER A 18 -31.74 -25.57 2.60
CA SER A 18 -30.98 -25.71 3.84
C SER A 18 -30.33 -24.37 4.20
N ALA A 19 -31.08 -23.50 4.87
CA ALA A 19 -30.53 -22.33 5.53
C ALA A 19 -29.53 -22.80 6.59
N LEU A 20 -28.24 -22.76 6.25
CA LEU A 20 -27.18 -23.15 7.16
C LEU A 20 -27.19 -22.17 8.33
N ALA A 21 -27.50 -22.65 9.53
CA ALA A 21 -27.53 -21.80 10.71
C ALA A 21 -26.12 -21.22 10.94
N ALA A 22 -26.01 -19.89 10.91
CA ALA A 22 -24.81 -19.22 11.38
C ALA A 22 -24.56 -19.67 12.82
N SER A 23 -23.35 -20.15 13.11
CA SER A 23 -23.01 -20.51 14.47
C SER A 23 -22.94 -19.25 15.33
N ALA A 24 -23.15 -19.37 16.63
CA ALA A 24 -22.99 -18.24 17.56
C ALA A 24 -21.53 -17.74 17.69
N GLN A 25 -20.61 -18.28 16.87
CA GLN A 25 -19.19 -17.91 16.80
C GLN A 25 -18.85 -17.13 15.51
N ASP A 26 -19.77 -17.03 14.54
CA ASP A 26 -19.56 -16.34 13.26
C ASP A 26 -19.94 -14.85 13.33
N HIS A 27 -19.66 -14.07 12.29
CA HIS A 27 -20.08 -12.66 12.23
C HIS A 27 -21.49 -12.52 11.64
N PRO A 28 -22.45 -11.85 12.31
CA PRO A 28 -23.86 -11.87 11.90
C PRO A 28 -24.15 -11.22 10.54
N LEU A 29 -23.24 -10.38 10.04
CA LEU A 29 -23.38 -9.69 8.74
C LEU A 29 -22.54 -10.31 7.61
N VAL A 30 -21.65 -11.27 7.90
CA VAL A 30 -20.74 -11.84 6.89
C VAL A 30 -20.86 -13.36 6.90
N PRO A 31 -21.57 -13.96 5.92
CA PRO A 31 -21.71 -15.40 5.82
C PRO A 31 -20.35 -16.10 5.68
N VAL A 32 -20.10 -17.10 6.51
CA VAL A 32 -18.88 -17.92 6.51
C VAL A 32 -19.05 -19.10 5.53
N TYR A 33 -17.99 -19.48 4.82
CA TYR A 33 -18.05 -20.61 3.89
C TYR A 33 -18.38 -21.93 4.63
N PRO A 34 -19.31 -22.77 4.12
CA PRO A 34 -19.75 -23.98 4.80
C PRO A 34 -18.60 -24.96 5.13
N GLY A 35 -18.52 -25.38 6.39
CA GLY A 35 -17.51 -26.33 6.87
C GLY A 35 -16.17 -25.72 7.29
N SER A 36 -15.96 -24.42 7.04
CA SER A 36 -14.83 -23.69 7.63
C SER A 36 -14.92 -23.67 9.16
N LYS A 37 -13.77 -23.59 9.84
CA LYS A 37 -13.65 -23.67 11.31
C LYS A 37 -12.95 -22.45 11.87
N LEU A 38 -13.57 -21.78 12.84
CA LEU A 38 -12.99 -20.62 13.52
C LEU A 38 -11.78 -21.05 14.39
N ASN A 39 -10.64 -20.40 14.18
CA ASN A 39 -9.38 -20.65 14.87
C ASN A 39 -8.99 -19.50 15.82
N ASP A 40 -9.25 -18.25 15.43
CA ASP A 40 -8.90 -17.04 16.19
C ASP A 40 -9.97 -15.95 15.98
N ARG A 41 -10.24 -15.17 17.03
CA ARG A 41 -11.27 -14.13 17.09
C ARG A 41 -10.76 -13.00 17.98
N LYS A 42 -10.55 -11.82 17.39
CA LYS A 42 -10.08 -10.60 18.07
C LYS A 42 -11.05 -9.47 17.77
N ALA A 43 -11.57 -8.82 18.81
CA ALA A 43 -12.49 -7.69 18.68
C ALA A 43 -12.00 -6.50 19.51
N VAL A 44 -12.15 -5.29 18.96
CA VAL A 44 -11.86 -4.02 19.63
C VAL A 44 -13.08 -3.12 19.49
N ALA A 45 -13.51 -2.51 20.60
CA ALA A 45 -14.79 -1.79 20.66
C ALA A 45 -14.79 -0.44 19.91
N PHE A 46 -13.62 0.20 19.82
CA PHE A 46 -13.34 1.37 19.00
C PHE A 46 -11.82 1.46 18.77
N ASP A 47 -11.38 1.58 17.52
CA ASP A 47 -9.96 1.65 17.10
C ASP A 47 -9.87 2.21 15.65
N GLU A 48 -8.67 2.58 15.20
CA GLU A 48 -8.40 3.01 13.81
C GLU A 48 -8.07 1.83 12.88
N PHE A 49 -8.43 1.96 11.60
CA PHE A 49 -8.15 0.95 10.58
C PHE A 49 -7.86 1.57 9.22
N GLN A 50 -6.76 1.17 8.58
CA GLN A 50 -6.48 1.52 7.18
C GLN A 50 -7.05 0.42 6.30
N PHE A 51 -8.27 0.62 5.80
CA PHE A 51 -9.06 -0.43 5.17
C PHE A 51 -8.64 -0.66 3.71
N PRO A 52 -8.08 -1.84 3.34
CA PRO A 52 -7.57 -2.05 2.00
C PRO A 52 -8.68 -2.04 0.94
N ALA A 53 -8.54 -1.16 -0.05
CA ALA A 53 -9.48 -0.99 -1.16
C ALA A 53 -8.76 -0.92 -2.53
N GLY A 54 -7.60 -1.57 -2.62
CA GLY A 54 -6.76 -1.69 -3.82
C GLY A 54 -5.76 -2.85 -3.68
N LYS A 55 -4.95 -3.06 -4.72
CA LYS A 55 -3.89 -4.10 -4.76
C LYS A 55 -2.76 -3.79 -3.76
N MET A 56 -1.92 -4.78 -3.45
CA MET A 56 -0.67 -4.55 -2.73
C MET A 56 0.48 -4.23 -3.70
N TRP A 57 1.43 -3.39 -3.27
CA TRP A 57 2.72 -3.22 -3.91
C TRP A 57 3.81 -2.98 -2.86
N ALA A 58 4.91 -3.73 -2.93
CA ALA A 58 6.04 -3.62 -1.99
C ALA A 58 5.61 -3.56 -0.51
N ASN A 59 4.73 -4.49 -0.11
CA ASN A 59 4.17 -4.64 1.25
C ASN A 59 3.26 -3.49 1.76
N LYS A 60 2.71 -2.67 0.85
CA LYS A 60 1.65 -1.67 1.16
C LYS A 60 0.49 -1.76 0.19
N PHE A 61 -0.73 -1.45 0.63
CA PHE A 61 -1.85 -1.34 -0.30
C PHE A 61 -1.79 -0.03 -1.07
N THR A 62 -2.13 -0.05 -2.37
CA THR A 62 -2.10 1.15 -3.22
C THR A 62 -3.22 2.13 -2.90
N LYS A 63 -4.27 1.64 -2.21
CA LYS A 63 -5.42 2.41 -1.78
C LYS A 63 -5.97 1.84 -0.47
N GLU A 64 -6.04 2.69 0.54
CA GLU A 64 -6.61 2.41 1.85
C GLU A 64 -7.68 3.46 2.17
N LEU A 65 -8.71 3.08 2.92
CA LEU A 65 -9.71 4.01 3.45
C LEU A 65 -9.48 4.16 4.96
N PRO A 66 -9.23 5.37 5.49
CA PRO A 66 -9.15 5.57 6.93
C PRO A 66 -10.55 5.41 7.53
N LEU A 67 -10.72 4.42 8.40
CA LEU A 67 -11.96 4.13 9.12
C LEU A 67 -11.72 4.13 10.63
N GLU A 68 -12.73 4.54 11.38
CA GLU A 68 -12.80 4.45 12.84
C GLU A 68 -14.08 3.72 13.24
N GLY A 69 -14.01 2.85 14.25
CA GLY A 69 -15.20 2.13 14.73
C GLY A 69 -14.89 0.81 15.43
N LYS A 70 -15.91 -0.04 15.57
CA LYS A 70 -15.74 -1.41 16.11
C LYS A 70 -15.04 -2.27 15.08
N ILE A 71 -13.94 -2.92 15.47
CA ILE A 71 -13.14 -3.80 14.60
C ILE A 71 -13.25 -5.24 15.09
N GLU A 72 -13.54 -6.17 14.18
CA GLU A 72 -13.62 -7.60 14.46
C GLU A 72 -12.82 -8.39 13.42
N ARG A 73 -11.76 -9.08 13.86
CA ARG A 73 -10.85 -9.89 13.03
C ARG A 73 -11.06 -11.37 13.39
N LEU A 74 -11.42 -12.18 12.41
CA LEU A 74 -11.73 -13.60 12.54
C LEU A 74 -10.83 -14.39 11.60
N LYS A 75 -10.24 -15.48 12.06
CA LYS A 75 -9.45 -16.40 11.24
C LYS A 75 -10.12 -17.78 11.21
N TYR A 76 -10.37 -18.30 10.02
CA TYR A 76 -10.93 -19.64 9.81
C TYR A 76 -9.97 -20.52 9.00
N SER A 77 -9.85 -21.80 9.32
CA SER A 77 -9.35 -22.78 8.34
C SER A 77 -10.49 -23.20 7.43
N ASN A 78 -10.21 -23.31 6.13
CA ASN A 78 -11.20 -23.72 5.13
C ASN A 78 -11.27 -25.27 5.03
N PRO A 79 -12.31 -25.84 4.39
CA PRO A 79 -12.35 -27.28 4.14
C PRO A 79 -11.29 -27.67 3.09
N PRO A 80 -10.42 -28.65 3.37
CA PRO A 80 -9.20 -28.90 2.60
C PRO A 80 -9.45 -29.35 1.15
N GLU A 81 -10.65 -29.81 0.83
CA GLU A 81 -11.05 -30.20 -0.52
C GLU A 81 -11.48 -29.02 -1.41
N ARG A 82 -11.45 -27.78 -0.90
CA ARG A 82 -11.96 -26.58 -1.58
C ARG A 82 -10.86 -25.71 -2.16
N SER A 83 -11.10 -25.19 -3.36
CA SER A 83 -10.18 -24.26 -4.01
C SER A 83 -10.39 -22.83 -3.50
N THR A 84 -9.32 -22.05 -3.43
CA THR A 84 -9.36 -20.61 -3.13
C THR A 84 -10.30 -19.85 -4.08
N LEU A 85 -10.37 -20.26 -5.35
CA LEU A 85 -11.30 -19.73 -6.35
C LEU A 85 -12.77 -19.98 -5.99
N GLU A 86 -13.10 -21.20 -5.53
CA GLU A 86 -14.44 -21.54 -5.08
C GLU A 86 -14.82 -20.73 -3.84
N LEU A 87 -13.92 -20.65 -2.86
CA LEU A 87 -14.10 -19.82 -1.67
C LEU A 87 -14.39 -18.36 -2.07
N LEU A 88 -13.53 -17.77 -2.92
CA LEU A 88 -13.67 -16.39 -3.40
C LEU A 88 -15.04 -16.14 -4.04
N ARG A 89 -15.47 -16.98 -4.99
CA ARG A 89 -16.74 -16.78 -5.70
C ARG A 89 -17.97 -17.00 -4.81
N ASN A 90 -17.88 -17.85 -3.80
CA ASN A 90 -18.93 -18.00 -2.78
C ASN A 90 -19.01 -16.76 -1.89
N TYR A 91 -17.89 -16.25 -1.34
CA TYR A 91 -17.88 -15.01 -0.56
C TYR A 91 -18.35 -13.80 -1.38
N GLU A 92 -17.92 -13.66 -2.64
CA GLU A 92 -18.36 -12.59 -3.53
C GLU A 92 -19.88 -12.62 -3.76
N THR A 93 -20.45 -13.82 -3.95
CA THR A 93 -21.89 -14.02 -4.15
C THR A 93 -22.67 -13.73 -2.86
N ALA A 94 -22.20 -14.25 -1.72
CA ALA A 94 -22.85 -14.10 -0.42
C ALA A 94 -22.84 -12.63 0.05
N LEU A 95 -21.73 -11.91 -0.12
CA LEU A 95 -21.62 -10.48 0.18
C LEU A 95 -22.62 -9.66 -0.67
N LYS A 96 -22.67 -9.91 -1.99
CA LYS A 96 -23.63 -9.25 -2.90
C LYS A 96 -25.08 -9.55 -2.52
N GLN A 97 -25.40 -10.78 -2.13
CA GLN A 97 -26.74 -11.17 -1.65
C GLN A 97 -27.09 -10.53 -0.30
N ALA A 98 -26.10 -10.31 0.58
CA ALA A 98 -26.23 -9.56 1.83
C ALA A 98 -26.24 -8.02 1.64
N GLY A 99 -26.27 -7.52 0.41
CA GLY A 99 -26.36 -6.09 0.09
C GLY A 99 -25.02 -5.33 0.08
N PHE A 100 -23.89 -6.01 0.22
CA PHE A 100 -22.58 -5.36 0.14
C PHE A 100 -22.23 -4.95 -1.29
N GLN A 101 -21.75 -3.72 -1.42
CA GLN A 101 -21.11 -3.16 -2.61
C GLN A 101 -19.62 -3.57 -2.60
N ILE A 102 -19.15 -4.28 -3.62
CA ILE A 102 -17.73 -4.63 -3.73
C ILE A 102 -16.93 -3.37 -4.08
N LEU A 103 -15.89 -3.06 -3.30
CA LEU A 103 -15.01 -1.91 -3.49
C LEU A 103 -13.80 -2.28 -4.36
N PHE A 104 -13.17 -3.42 -4.05
CA PHE A 104 -12.06 -4.01 -4.80
C PHE A 104 -12.03 -5.53 -4.59
N SER A 105 -11.66 -6.28 -5.62
CA SER A 105 -11.56 -7.75 -5.59
C SER A 105 -10.46 -8.20 -6.54
N CYS A 106 -9.67 -9.20 -6.15
CA CYS A 106 -8.51 -9.69 -6.90
C CYS A 106 -8.19 -11.16 -6.63
N SER A 107 -7.46 -11.79 -7.57
CA SER A 107 -6.88 -13.12 -7.44
C SER A 107 -5.40 -13.15 -7.81
N LYS A 108 -4.58 -13.80 -6.97
CA LYS A 108 -3.16 -14.05 -7.25
C LYS A 108 -2.41 -12.76 -7.59
N GLU A 109 -1.71 -12.70 -8.72
CA GLU A 109 -0.94 -11.55 -9.20
C GLU A 109 -1.80 -10.28 -9.44
N GLU A 110 -3.13 -10.41 -9.59
CA GLU A 110 -4.05 -9.24 -9.61
C GLU A 110 -4.05 -8.50 -8.26
N CYS A 111 -3.75 -9.21 -7.17
CA CYS A 111 -3.54 -8.62 -5.84
C CYS A 111 -2.16 -7.94 -5.70
N GLY A 112 -1.32 -7.97 -6.75
CA GLY A 112 -0.08 -7.19 -6.87
C GLY A 112 1.16 -7.89 -6.31
N SER A 113 1.98 -7.17 -5.54
CA SER A 113 3.29 -7.64 -5.06
C SER A 113 3.53 -7.40 -3.57
N GLY A 114 3.98 -8.45 -2.88
CA GLY A 114 4.32 -8.42 -1.46
C GLY A 114 4.31 -9.81 -0.83
N ASP A 115 4.80 -9.87 0.40
CA ASP A 115 4.68 -10.98 1.34
C ASP A 115 4.85 -10.41 2.76
N THR A 116 3.74 -10.24 3.48
CA THR A 116 3.73 -9.62 4.82
C THR A 116 2.49 -9.96 5.63
N GLU A 117 2.58 -9.84 6.95
CA GLU A 117 1.41 -9.77 7.83
C GLU A 117 0.78 -8.37 7.77
N THR A 118 -0.56 -8.31 7.71
CA THR A 118 -1.34 -7.06 7.60
C THR A 118 -2.47 -7.01 8.63
N GLN A 119 -3.16 -5.86 8.73
CA GLN A 119 -4.39 -5.76 9.53
C GLN A 119 -5.54 -6.68 9.06
N VAL A 120 -5.44 -7.27 7.86
CA VAL A 120 -6.36 -8.28 7.28
C VAL A 120 -5.73 -9.69 7.19
N GLY A 121 -4.66 -9.96 7.96
CA GLY A 121 -3.94 -11.24 7.97
C GLY A 121 -2.76 -11.31 7.01
N HIS A 122 -2.19 -12.51 6.83
CA HIS A 122 -1.08 -12.74 5.90
C HIS A 122 -1.51 -12.46 4.47
N TYR A 123 -0.73 -11.64 3.76
CA TYR A 123 -1.04 -11.19 2.40
C TYR A 123 0.18 -11.39 1.50
N ALA A 124 0.11 -12.39 0.62
CA ALA A 124 1.20 -12.74 -0.29
C ALA A 124 0.64 -13.16 -1.67
N PRO A 125 0.42 -12.20 -2.59
CA PRO A 125 -0.16 -12.43 -3.93
C PRO A 125 0.43 -13.61 -4.71
N ALA A 126 1.73 -13.86 -4.56
CA ALA A 126 2.46 -14.94 -5.23
C ALA A 126 2.09 -16.36 -4.76
N TYR A 127 1.39 -16.52 -3.63
CA TYR A 127 1.01 -17.81 -3.04
C TYR A 127 -0.52 -18.01 -3.05
N ASP A 128 -1.15 -17.70 -4.19
CA ASP A 128 -2.59 -17.84 -4.44
C ASP A 128 -3.49 -17.14 -3.38
N THR A 129 -3.01 -16.00 -2.89
CA THR A 129 -3.84 -15.06 -2.12
C THR A 129 -4.98 -14.54 -2.99
N ARG A 130 -6.19 -14.44 -2.43
CA ARG A 130 -7.35 -13.82 -3.06
C ARG A 130 -8.06 -12.92 -2.06
N PHE A 131 -8.53 -11.78 -2.53
CA PHE A 131 -9.05 -10.74 -1.64
C PHE A 131 -10.34 -10.14 -2.16
N ILE A 132 -11.25 -9.83 -1.24
CA ILE A 132 -12.43 -8.99 -1.45
C ILE A 132 -12.43 -7.91 -0.37
N SER A 133 -12.69 -6.67 -0.78
CA SER A 133 -13.09 -5.58 0.11
C SER A 133 -14.48 -5.09 -0.32
N ALA A 134 -15.38 -4.89 0.64
CA ALA A 134 -16.76 -4.55 0.36
C ALA A 134 -17.38 -3.66 1.45
N LYS A 135 -18.42 -2.89 1.10
CA LYS A 135 -19.16 -1.97 1.97
C LYS A 135 -20.65 -2.30 1.96
N LEU A 136 -21.24 -2.51 3.13
CA LEU A 136 -22.69 -2.52 3.36
C LEU A 136 -23.10 -1.17 3.97
N PRO A 137 -23.76 -0.27 3.21
CA PRO A 137 -24.30 0.96 3.76
C PRO A 137 -25.55 0.69 4.60
N ARG A 138 -25.64 1.30 5.79
CA ARG A 138 -26.80 1.18 6.70
C ARG A 138 -27.14 2.51 7.39
N PRO A 139 -28.39 2.73 7.82
CA PRO A 139 -28.77 3.90 8.63
C PRO A 139 -28.01 4.01 9.97
N GLU A 140 -27.62 2.88 10.57
CA GLU A 140 -26.94 2.83 11.87
C GLU A 140 -25.42 3.07 11.78
N GLY A 141 -24.85 3.05 10.57
CA GLY A 141 -23.42 3.10 10.33
C GLY A 141 -22.98 2.10 9.25
N ASP A 142 -22.11 2.57 8.35
CA ASP A 142 -21.52 1.76 7.29
C ASP A 142 -20.70 0.59 7.86
N VAL A 143 -20.81 -0.58 7.22
CA VAL A 143 -20.00 -1.76 7.59
C VAL A 143 -19.09 -2.12 6.44
N TYR A 144 -17.79 -2.22 6.73
CA TYR A 144 -16.77 -2.60 5.77
C TYR A 144 -16.29 -4.02 6.10
N ALA A 145 -16.24 -4.89 5.09
CA ALA A 145 -15.82 -6.29 5.22
C ALA A 145 -14.67 -6.58 4.25
N ALA A 146 -13.55 -7.05 4.80
CA ALA A 146 -12.38 -7.51 4.08
C ALA A 146 -12.23 -9.02 4.25
N ILE A 147 -12.27 -9.76 3.14
CA ILE A 147 -12.12 -11.23 3.08
C ILE A 147 -10.78 -11.52 2.42
N ASN A 148 -9.84 -12.10 3.16
CA ASN A 148 -8.51 -12.47 2.67
C ASN A 148 -8.35 -14.00 2.75
N ILE A 149 -8.18 -14.64 1.60
CA ILE A 149 -8.11 -16.10 1.44
C ILE A 149 -6.67 -16.44 1.05
N SER A 150 -5.90 -17.07 1.94
CA SER A 150 -4.50 -17.44 1.68
C SER A 150 -4.41 -18.84 1.10
N GLY A 151 -3.88 -18.97 -0.13
CA GLY A 151 -3.50 -20.27 -0.68
C GLY A 151 -2.30 -20.91 0.02
N TYR A 152 -1.47 -20.13 0.73
CA TYR A 152 -0.31 -20.62 1.48
C TYR A 152 -0.71 -21.38 2.74
N TYR A 153 -1.61 -20.80 3.55
CA TYR A 153 -2.09 -21.40 4.80
C TYR A 153 -3.38 -22.22 4.65
N HIS A 154 -4.09 -22.09 3.52
CA HIS A 154 -5.47 -22.56 3.33
C HIS A 154 -6.47 -22.02 4.37
N ASP A 155 -6.15 -20.84 4.92
CA ASP A 155 -6.96 -20.10 5.89
C ASP A 155 -7.66 -18.90 5.23
N THR A 156 -8.83 -18.53 5.75
CA THR A 156 -9.55 -17.28 5.41
C THR A 156 -9.59 -16.36 6.63
N TRP A 157 -9.11 -15.13 6.48
CA TRP A 157 -9.33 -14.05 7.42
C TRP A 157 -10.55 -13.23 6.97
N ILE A 158 -11.46 -12.99 7.91
CA ILE A 158 -12.60 -12.08 7.76
C ILE A 158 -12.37 -10.93 8.74
N THR A 159 -12.17 -9.72 8.22
CA THR A 159 -12.08 -8.51 9.03
C THR A 159 -13.27 -7.61 8.75
N VAL A 160 -13.98 -7.21 9.80
CA VAL A 160 -15.13 -6.33 9.75
C VAL A 160 -14.83 -5.05 10.53
N VAL A 161 -15.16 -3.91 9.94
CA VAL A 161 -15.15 -2.60 10.60
C VAL A 161 -16.58 -2.05 10.55
N GLU A 162 -17.23 -1.95 11.69
CA GLU A 162 -18.52 -1.25 11.83
C GLU A 162 -18.23 0.20 12.23
N VAL A 163 -18.42 1.13 11.28
CA VAL A 163 -18.13 2.54 11.47
C VAL A 163 -19.13 3.14 12.46
N LYS A 164 -18.63 3.69 13.56
CA LYS A 164 -19.40 4.36 14.61
C LYS A 164 -18.56 5.47 15.25
N PRO A 165 -19.15 6.49 15.89
CA PRO A 165 -18.40 7.42 16.73
C PRO A 165 -17.77 6.72 17.94
N MET A 166 -16.75 7.35 18.52
CA MET A 166 -16.19 6.94 19.81
C MET A 166 -17.19 7.18 20.95
N ASP A 167 -17.20 6.30 21.95
CA ASP A 167 -18.09 6.42 23.11
C ASP A 167 -17.63 7.54 24.07
N GLU A 168 -17.97 8.78 23.75
CA GLU A 168 -17.57 9.99 24.50
C GLU A 168 -17.88 9.96 26.01
N ALA A 169 -18.83 9.12 26.44
CA ALA A 169 -19.18 8.93 27.86
C ALA A 169 -18.01 8.43 28.73
N MET A 170 -16.98 7.84 28.12
CA MET A 170 -15.73 7.48 28.83
C MET A 170 -14.80 8.68 29.08
N SER A 171 -15.06 9.84 28.49
CA SER A 171 -14.36 11.10 28.81
C SER A 171 -14.85 11.65 30.16
N GLY A 172 -14.21 11.21 31.25
CA GLY A 172 -14.47 11.73 32.59
C GLY A 172 -14.29 13.24 32.63
N ARG A 173 -15.41 13.99 32.73
CA ARG A 173 -15.47 15.45 32.66
C ARG A 173 -14.71 16.14 33.81
N ALA A 174 -13.40 16.30 33.65
CA ALA A 174 -12.56 17.21 34.40
C ALA A 174 -12.24 18.45 33.54
N ALA A 175 -13.12 19.45 33.58
CA ALA A 175 -12.86 20.73 32.93
C ALA A 175 -11.81 21.52 33.72
N ALA A 176 -10.56 21.51 33.25
CA ALA A 176 -9.47 22.33 33.77
C ALA A 176 -8.68 22.94 32.60
N ALA A 177 -8.51 24.26 32.62
CA ALA A 177 -7.80 25.01 31.58
C ALA A 177 -6.46 25.56 32.09
N SER A 178 -5.61 25.98 31.14
CA SER A 178 -4.36 26.74 31.35
C SER A 178 -3.16 25.99 31.99
N PRO A 179 -1.91 26.47 31.78
CA PRO A 179 -1.42 27.10 30.55
C PRO A 179 0.00 26.68 30.12
N ARG A 180 0.20 26.62 28.79
CA ARG A 180 1.40 27.03 28.03
C ARG A 180 2.69 27.31 28.84
N ALA A 181 3.53 26.29 29.03
CA ALA A 181 4.94 26.47 29.38
C ALA A 181 5.76 26.98 28.17
N GLN A 182 6.87 27.68 28.42
CA GLN A 182 7.67 28.38 27.40
C GLN A 182 8.93 27.60 27.00
N ALA A 183 9.41 27.82 25.77
CA ALA A 183 10.69 27.29 25.29
C ALA A 183 11.85 28.28 25.56
N PRO A 184 13.04 27.81 25.95
CA PRO A 184 14.25 28.63 26.01
C PRO A 184 14.93 28.77 24.63
N SER A 185 15.71 29.83 24.47
CA SER A 185 16.57 30.12 23.31
C SER A 185 17.71 31.08 23.76
N PRO A 186 18.76 31.34 22.96
CA PRO A 186 19.98 30.53 23.00
C PRO A 186 21.26 31.32 23.35
N ALA A 187 22.31 30.58 23.73
CA ALA A 187 23.69 31.04 23.96
C ALA A 187 24.62 29.80 23.95
N ASP A 188 25.89 29.82 23.51
CA ASP A 188 26.66 30.79 22.73
C ASP A 188 27.74 30.03 21.92
N GLU A 189 28.25 30.59 20.82
CA GLU A 189 29.37 30.03 20.02
C GLU A 189 30.56 30.99 20.01
N PRO A 190 31.78 30.52 20.36
CA PRO A 190 32.93 30.77 19.47
C PRO A 190 34.06 29.70 19.54
N PRO A 191 35.09 29.74 18.66
CA PRO A 191 35.11 30.17 17.27
C PRO A 191 35.82 29.15 16.32
N ALA A 192 35.70 29.35 15.01
CA ALA A 192 36.40 28.57 13.99
C ALA A 192 37.92 28.84 13.90
N ARG A 193 38.67 27.89 13.31
CA ARG A 193 40.06 28.08 12.83
C ARG A 193 40.33 27.26 11.55
N SER A 194 41.03 27.87 10.59
CA SER A 194 41.43 27.36 9.27
C SER A 194 42.76 28.04 8.85
N PRO A 195 43.45 27.72 7.72
CA PRO A 195 43.17 26.75 6.64
C PRO A 195 44.40 25.87 6.26
N GLU A 196 44.46 25.40 5.00
CA GLU A 196 45.59 24.74 4.29
C GLU A 196 45.90 23.26 4.62
N ARG A 197 46.34 22.38 3.68
CA ARG A 197 46.47 22.44 2.20
C ARG A 197 46.46 20.99 1.62
N ALA A 198 46.09 20.82 0.35
CA ALA A 198 46.11 19.56 -0.43
C ALA A 198 46.83 19.78 -1.80
N THR A 199 47.06 18.83 -2.72
CA THR A 199 46.63 17.40 -2.91
C THR A 199 47.87 16.62 -3.45
N PRO A 200 47.90 15.52 -4.28
CA PRO A 200 46.88 14.67 -4.98
C PRO A 200 46.52 13.42 -4.13
N ALA A 201 45.96 12.27 -4.58
CA ALA A 201 45.56 11.69 -5.89
C ALA A 201 44.33 10.74 -5.68
N ALA A 202 43.75 10.00 -6.64
CA ALA A 202 43.97 9.84 -8.10
C ALA A 202 42.60 9.84 -8.85
N SER A 203 42.56 9.41 -10.11
CA SER A 203 41.39 9.48 -11.02
C SER A 203 40.25 8.49 -10.66
N SER A 204 39.03 8.53 -11.23
CA SER A 204 38.55 9.19 -12.46
C SER A 204 37.06 9.63 -12.39
N SER A 205 36.52 10.13 -13.51
CA SER A 205 35.14 10.66 -13.63
C SER A 205 34.04 9.62 -13.37
N ARG A 206 33.21 9.83 -12.33
CA ARG A 206 31.85 9.24 -12.16
C ARG A 206 31.05 9.80 -10.97
N GLY A 207 31.04 11.13 -10.80
CA GLY A 207 30.35 11.80 -9.67
C GLY A 207 28.84 11.55 -9.61
N GLY A 208 28.07 12.28 -10.42
CA GLY A 208 26.61 12.46 -10.29
C GLY A 208 25.75 11.21 -10.15
N GLY A 209 26.19 10.07 -10.68
CA GLY A 209 25.50 8.79 -10.48
C GLY A 209 25.32 8.43 -9.01
N LYS A 210 26.29 8.75 -8.14
CA LYS A 210 26.19 8.45 -6.71
C LYS A 210 25.12 9.29 -6.00
N GLN A 211 25.00 10.57 -6.32
CA GLN A 211 23.98 11.44 -5.75
C GLN A 211 22.58 11.08 -6.25
N VAL A 212 22.44 10.73 -7.54
CA VAL A 212 21.17 10.26 -8.09
C VAL A 212 20.74 8.94 -7.44
N VAL A 213 21.63 7.94 -7.33
CA VAL A 213 21.36 6.68 -6.62
C VAL A 213 20.99 6.93 -5.15
N THR A 214 21.66 7.87 -4.47
CA THR A 214 21.31 8.26 -3.09
C THR A 214 19.91 8.90 -3.03
N GLY A 215 19.55 9.70 -4.03
CA GLY A 215 18.20 10.26 -4.18
C GLY A 215 17.12 9.20 -4.40
N VAL A 216 17.39 8.23 -5.28
CA VAL A 216 16.51 7.07 -5.55
C VAL A 216 16.24 6.28 -4.26
N VAL A 217 17.30 5.87 -3.55
CA VAL A 217 17.17 5.11 -2.30
C VAL A 217 16.43 5.91 -1.23
N LYS A 218 16.66 7.23 -1.14
CA LYS A 218 15.96 8.09 -0.18
C LYS A 218 14.47 8.19 -0.48
N GLY A 219 14.07 8.43 -1.74
CA GLY A 219 12.67 8.57 -2.13
C GLY A 219 11.88 7.28 -1.90
N LEU A 220 12.41 6.15 -2.39
CA LEU A 220 11.84 4.81 -2.15
C LEU A 220 11.69 4.52 -0.64
N GLY A 221 12.71 4.85 0.15
CA GLY A 221 12.69 4.70 1.61
C GLY A 221 11.60 5.52 2.31
N GLN A 222 11.14 6.64 1.76
CA GLN A 222 10.02 7.41 2.33
C GLN A 222 8.66 6.70 2.16
N PHE A 223 8.52 5.83 1.16
CA PHE A 223 7.39 4.89 1.09
C PHE A 223 7.60 3.62 1.92
N GLY A 224 8.75 3.43 2.56
CA GLY A 224 9.12 2.19 3.23
C GLY A 224 9.65 1.11 2.30
N ILE A 225 9.86 1.42 1.01
CA ILE A 225 10.38 0.49 0.02
C ILE A 225 11.89 0.35 0.24
N GLN A 226 12.35 -0.86 0.57
CA GLN A 226 13.76 -1.14 0.77
C GLN A 226 14.51 -1.16 -0.57
N ALA A 227 15.36 -0.16 -0.79
CA ALA A 227 16.12 0.00 -2.02
C ALA A 227 17.62 -0.22 -1.79
N LYS A 228 18.26 -1.02 -2.67
CA LYS A 228 19.70 -1.30 -2.63
C LYS A 228 20.35 -0.92 -3.96
N ALA A 229 21.44 -0.16 -3.89
CA ALA A 229 22.27 0.14 -5.05
C ALA A 229 23.07 -1.09 -5.50
N GLY A 230 23.05 -1.38 -6.80
CA GLY A 230 23.78 -2.51 -7.41
C GLY A 230 23.14 -2.93 -8.74
N SER A 231 23.53 -4.09 -9.25
CA SER A 231 22.82 -4.77 -10.33
C SER A 231 21.39 -5.11 -9.91
N ALA A 232 20.44 -5.10 -10.85
CA ALA A 232 19.08 -5.57 -10.60
C ALA A 232 19.09 -7.02 -10.09
N SER A 233 18.23 -7.31 -9.12
CA SER A 233 18.01 -8.68 -8.64
C SER A 233 16.77 -9.26 -9.32
N GLU A 234 16.82 -10.54 -9.68
CA GLU A 234 15.68 -11.33 -10.15
C GLU A 234 14.51 -11.41 -9.13
N LYS A 235 14.74 -10.95 -7.89
CA LYS A 235 13.75 -10.90 -6.80
C LYS A 235 13.33 -9.47 -6.41
N ALA A 236 13.67 -8.45 -7.19
CA ALA A 236 13.25 -7.08 -6.91
C ALA A 236 11.83 -6.82 -7.43
N ASP A 237 10.92 -6.28 -6.62
CA ASP A 237 9.59 -5.88 -7.09
C ASP A 237 9.64 -4.61 -7.97
N ILE A 238 10.59 -3.71 -7.71
CA ILE A 238 10.88 -2.53 -8.53
C ILE A 238 12.35 -2.56 -8.96
N ILE A 239 12.58 -2.42 -10.27
CA ILE A 239 13.90 -2.11 -10.84
C ILE A 239 13.91 -0.63 -11.20
N VAL A 240 14.90 0.12 -10.71
CA VAL A 240 15.09 1.53 -11.06
C VAL A 240 16.38 1.70 -11.86
N GLU A 241 16.24 2.15 -13.09
CA GLU A 241 17.35 2.51 -13.98
C GLU A 241 17.55 4.02 -13.93
N GLY A 242 18.80 4.48 -13.99
CA GLY A 242 19.12 5.91 -13.89
C GLY A 242 20.34 6.29 -14.72
N GLU A 243 20.14 7.17 -15.70
CA GLU A 243 21.20 7.77 -16.50
C GLU A 243 21.41 9.23 -16.07
N VAL A 244 22.68 9.69 -16.05
CA VAL A 244 23.04 11.03 -15.58
C VAL A 244 24.00 11.69 -16.55
N GLU A 245 23.49 12.66 -17.30
CA GLU A 245 24.26 13.50 -18.21
C GLU A 245 24.66 14.81 -17.50
N THR A 246 25.82 15.40 -17.84
CA THR A 246 26.15 16.75 -17.37
C THR A 246 26.93 17.52 -18.44
N ASN A 247 26.28 18.57 -18.97
CA ASN A 247 26.78 19.38 -20.07
C ASN A 247 27.02 20.84 -19.65
N PRO A 248 28.05 21.50 -20.19
CA PRO A 248 28.22 22.94 -20.04
C PRO A 248 27.13 23.68 -20.84
N PHE A 249 26.79 24.91 -20.43
CA PHE A 249 25.99 25.81 -21.26
C PHE A 249 26.43 27.27 -21.13
N GLN A 250 26.05 28.10 -22.11
CA GLN A 250 26.29 29.55 -22.06
C GLN A 250 25.26 30.23 -21.16
N GLY A 251 25.71 31.13 -20.30
CA GLY A 251 24.86 31.98 -19.46
C GLY A 251 25.22 33.46 -19.62
N ASN A 252 24.42 34.35 -19.03
CA ASN A 252 24.47 35.78 -19.32
C ASN A 252 25.73 36.51 -18.80
N ASP A 253 26.53 35.88 -17.94
CA ASP A 253 27.79 36.42 -17.42
C ASP A 253 28.94 35.46 -17.74
N ALA A 254 29.88 35.91 -18.59
CA ALA A 254 31.03 35.11 -19.05
C ALA A 254 32.02 34.73 -17.92
N ARG A 255 31.97 35.42 -16.78
CA ARG A 255 32.75 35.08 -15.58
C ARG A 255 32.25 33.81 -14.90
N ILE A 256 30.96 33.49 -15.06
CA ILE A 256 30.32 32.32 -14.46
C ILE A 256 30.38 31.15 -15.46
N LYS A 257 30.89 30.02 -14.99
CA LYS A 257 30.85 28.74 -15.72
C LYS A 257 29.61 27.97 -15.26
N TRP A 258 28.81 27.53 -16.23
CA TRP A 258 27.50 26.95 -15.97
C TRP A 258 27.46 25.46 -16.34
N ALA A 259 26.99 24.64 -15.42
CA ALA A 259 26.75 23.21 -15.62
C ALA A 259 25.25 22.93 -15.60
N ARG A 260 24.78 22.13 -16.55
CA ARG A 260 23.44 21.54 -16.57
C ARG A 260 23.57 20.03 -16.35
N THR A 261 23.00 19.53 -15.26
CA THR A 261 22.89 18.08 -15.03
C THR A 261 21.47 17.65 -15.31
N THR A 262 21.32 16.60 -16.11
CA THR A 262 20.04 15.93 -16.37
C THR A 262 20.11 14.52 -15.82
N ALA A 263 19.07 14.07 -15.12
CA ALA A 263 18.92 12.69 -14.70
C ALA A 263 17.64 12.11 -15.32
N THR A 264 17.80 11.05 -16.11
CA THR A 264 16.71 10.26 -16.70
C THR A 264 16.50 9.06 -15.79
N ILE A 265 15.30 8.90 -15.22
CA ILE A 265 15.00 7.81 -14.29
C ILE A 265 13.83 7.00 -14.84
N THR A 266 13.98 5.68 -14.88
CA THR A 266 12.98 4.72 -15.37
C THR A 266 12.66 3.72 -14.27
N LEU A 267 11.38 3.55 -13.93
CA LEU A 267 10.92 2.58 -12.94
C LEU A 267 10.16 1.45 -13.65
N ARG A 268 10.58 0.21 -13.38
CA ARG A 268 9.99 -1.02 -13.92
C ARG A 268 9.48 -1.91 -12.80
N ASP A 269 8.37 -2.57 -13.07
CA ASP A 269 7.99 -3.81 -12.38
C ASP A 269 9.09 -4.85 -12.63
N GLY A 270 9.73 -5.37 -11.59
CA GLY A 270 10.82 -6.33 -11.73
C GLY A 270 10.40 -7.76 -12.08
N ARG A 271 9.10 -8.08 -11.95
CA ARG A 271 8.52 -9.38 -12.32
C ARG A 271 8.09 -9.40 -13.79
N THR A 272 7.52 -8.31 -14.30
CA THR A 272 7.05 -8.20 -15.70
C THR A 272 7.99 -7.41 -16.61
N SER A 273 9.04 -6.78 -16.07
CA SER A 273 9.94 -5.82 -16.76
C SER A 273 9.24 -4.59 -17.37
N LYS A 274 7.94 -4.41 -17.11
CA LYS A 274 7.13 -3.31 -17.66
C LYS A 274 7.50 -1.98 -17.00
N ILE A 275 7.86 -0.99 -17.81
CA ILE A 275 8.00 0.40 -17.35
C ILE A 275 6.61 0.90 -16.90
N PHE A 276 6.53 1.45 -15.69
CA PHE A 276 5.29 2.07 -15.17
C PHE A 276 5.40 3.59 -14.99
N THR A 277 6.61 4.13 -14.83
CA THR A 277 6.91 5.57 -15.02
C THR A 277 8.34 5.76 -15.53
N GLN A 278 8.54 6.82 -16.30
CA GLN A 278 9.85 7.34 -16.69
C GLN A 278 9.79 8.86 -16.72
N PHE A 279 10.75 9.53 -16.07
CA PHE A 279 10.77 10.99 -15.96
C PHE A 279 12.19 11.54 -16.05
N ASN A 280 12.28 12.81 -16.44
CA ASN A 280 13.54 13.55 -16.58
C ASN A 280 13.59 14.69 -15.57
N VAL A 281 14.65 14.72 -14.76
CA VAL A 281 14.94 15.82 -13.83
C VAL A 281 16.09 16.65 -14.39
N THR A 282 16.07 17.97 -14.20
CA THR A 282 17.19 18.84 -14.59
C THR A 282 17.55 19.82 -13.48
N ASP A 283 18.84 20.06 -13.32
CA ASP A 283 19.39 21.15 -12.52
C ASP A 283 20.42 21.98 -13.30
N ARG A 284 20.57 23.25 -12.93
CA ARG A 284 21.47 24.21 -13.59
C ARG A 284 22.16 25.05 -12.51
N GLN A 285 23.49 25.02 -12.47
CA GLN A 285 24.27 25.75 -11.47
C GLN A 285 25.37 26.57 -12.13
N GLY A 286 25.70 27.69 -11.49
CA GLY A 286 26.79 28.58 -11.87
C GLY A 286 27.84 28.66 -10.76
N SER A 287 29.11 28.77 -11.15
CA SER A 287 30.24 29.06 -10.25
C SER A 287 31.37 29.74 -11.04
N GLY A 288 32.39 30.28 -10.38
CA GLY A 288 33.61 30.76 -11.05
C GLY A 288 34.44 29.62 -11.66
N ASP A 289 34.32 28.40 -11.11
CA ASP A 289 34.89 27.17 -11.65
C ASP A 289 33.80 26.21 -12.14
N TYR A 290 34.08 25.51 -13.25
CA TYR A 290 33.12 24.57 -13.86
C TYR A 290 32.93 23.29 -13.02
N ASN A 291 33.98 22.78 -12.37
CA ASN A 291 33.88 21.55 -11.59
C ASN A 291 33.03 21.75 -10.32
N GLU A 292 33.13 22.92 -9.68
CA GLU A 292 32.25 23.33 -8.60
C GLU A 292 30.80 23.55 -9.08
N ALA A 293 30.58 24.09 -10.28
CA ALA A 293 29.24 24.15 -10.88
C ALA A 293 28.64 22.75 -11.09
N VAL A 294 29.42 21.82 -11.65
CA VAL A 294 29.06 20.39 -11.83
C VAL A 294 28.77 19.72 -10.48
N ARG A 295 29.61 19.95 -9.46
CA ARG A 295 29.41 19.37 -8.13
C ARG A 295 28.11 19.87 -7.48
N ARG A 296 27.77 21.15 -7.66
CA ARG A 296 26.49 21.73 -7.19
C ARG A 296 25.31 21.10 -7.93
N SER A 297 25.32 21.05 -9.26
CA SER A 297 24.18 20.52 -10.02
C SER A 297 23.97 19.03 -9.77
N GLN A 298 25.07 18.28 -9.60
CA GLN A 298 25.03 16.87 -9.17
C GLN A 298 24.60 16.69 -7.70
N THR A 299 24.69 17.71 -6.85
CA THR A 299 24.15 17.65 -5.47
C THR A 299 22.64 17.91 -5.45
N GLU A 300 22.18 18.94 -6.17
CA GLU A 300 20.75 19.29 -6.20
C GLU A 300 19.91 18.30 -7.04
N ILE A 301 20.48 17.70 -8.09
CA ILE A 301 19.77 16.68 -8.87
C ILE A 301 19.36 15.48 -8.01
N GLY A 302 20.20 15.05 -7.05
CA GLY A 302 19.88 13.94 -6.14
C GLY A 302 18.69 14.25 -5.22
N LYS A 303 18.57 15.51 -4.75
CA LYS A 303 17.41 15.96 -3.96
C LYS A 303 16.13 16.00 -4.82
N LYS A 304 16.24 16.53 -6.04
CA LYS A 304 15.12 16.64 -6.97
C LYS A 304 14.62 15.26 -7.44
N VAL A 305 15.53 14.31 -7.71
CA VAL A 305 15.18 12.92 -8.03
C VAL A 305 14.43 12.27 -6.88
N ALA A 306 14.87 12.43 -5.62
CA ALA A 306 14.11 11.92 -4.47
C ALA A 306 12.69 12.50 -4.40
N ALA A 307 12.54 13.81 -4.60
CA ALA A 307 11.23 14.48 -4.59
C ALA A 307 10.32 14.04 -5.75
N GLN A 308 10.86 13.86 -6.96
CA GLN A 308 10.06 13.39 -8.11
C GLN A 308 9.63 11.93 -7.91
N ILE A 309 10.51 11.04 -7.45
CA ILE A 309 10.17 9.64 -7.13
C ILE A 309 9.03 9.56 -6.12
N ASN A 310 9.00 10.46 -5.13
CA ASN A 310 7.91 10.53 -4.18
C ASN A 310 6.57 10.83 -4.89
N SER A 311 6.53 11.81 -5.79
CA SER A 311 5.32 12.19 -6.53
C SER A 311 4.88 11.11 -7.53
N GLU A 312 5.82 10.50 -8.24
CA GLU A 312 5.56 9.51 -9.31
C GLU A 312 5.03 8.19 -8.74
N ILE A 313 5.55 7.74 -7.60
CA ILE A 313 5.09 6.50 -6.96
C ILE A 313 3.74 6.72 -6.26
N ALA A 314 3.50 7.88 -5.64
CA ALA A 314 2.16 8.23 -5.13
C ALA A 314 1.14 8.23 -6.28
N ALA A 315 1.40 8.97 -7.36
CA ALA A 315 0.52 9.03 -8.52
C ALA A 315 0.33 7.65 -9.18
N TYR A 316 1.36 6.79 -9.21
CA TYR A 316 1.21 5.41 -9.70
C TYR A 316 0.28 4.58 -8.81
N PHE A 317 0.28 4.74 -7.50
CA PHE A 317 -0.62 3.98 -6.61
C PHE A 317 -2.05 4.53 -6.57
N GLU A 318 -2.22 5.84 -6.65
CA GLU A 318 -3.55 6.50 -6.68
C GLU A 318 -4.34 6.21 -7.97
N ASN A 319 -3.66 5.89 -9.08
CA ASN A 319 -4.25 5.69 -10.41
C ASN A 319 -4.23 4.20 -10.86
N GLN A 320 -4.46 3.26 -9.93
CA GLN A 320 -4.51 1.81 -10.17
C GLN A 320 -5.67 1.11 -9.45
#